data_AF-A0A3D5S710-F1
#
_entry.id   AF-A0A3D5S710-F1
#
_cell.length_a   1.000
_cell.length_b   1.000
_cell.length_c   1.000
_cell.angle_alpha   90.00
_cell.angle_beta   90.00
_cell.angle_gamma   90.00
#
_symmetry.space_group_name_H-M   'P 1'
#
loop_
_entity.id
_entity.type
_entity.pdbx_description
1 polymer ?
#
loop_
_entity_poly.entity_id
_entity_poly.type
_entity_poly.pdbx_seq_one_letter_code
_entity_poly.pdbx_strand_id
1 'polypeptide(L)'
;MRNLIAIAFCWLVLAQVNGQSFERSYAQYVDRVRPEAVSGRIPTLPYDLLREQKSVSRVLPVIDNVLSDSLVIIRRLGYQSLDVLQGVFNETIEKQQILGLQFKGLEDPASEIQTISLDNISEVSAELFTVPQKSRLIAMLKQNVASKEVLVELVGKLGDNSAIPDLRSLSQPGNSPKMRWAAYLALARLGDQSAIATIESKVRNLEVDSDVVYNVIPGLIYTNQKQLYDYLVQELNKDERNCEPADPDQVRSINCAFRILELLAPKIEGFPIGVSASGDLDTRNYRQALQTAREWFQANSDYQIVSSAD
;
A
#
# COMPACT_ATOMS: atom_id res chain seq x y z
N MET A 1 3.58 42.14 -54.24
CA MET A 1 4.10 40.81 -53.83
C MET A 1 5.42 40.90 -53.04
N ARG A 2 5.53 41.88 -52.13
CA ARG A 2 6.61 42.04 -51.13
C ARG A 2 5.98 42.99 -50.11
N ASN A 3 5.45 42.46 -49.01
CA ASN A 3 4.90 43.17 -47.81
C ASN A 3 3.84 42.34 -47.04
N LEU A 4 3.59 41.09 -47.41
CA LEU A 4 2.71 40.17 -46.64
C LEU A 4 3.45 39.05 -45.89
N ILE A 5 4.79 39.06 -45.89
CA ILE A 5 5.61 38.01 -45.25
C ILE A 5 6.12 38.45 -43.86
N ALA A 6 6.04 39.72 -43.49
CA ALA A 6 6.59 40.23 -42.23
C ALA A 6 5.66 40.13 -41.01
N ILE A 7 4.37 39.79 -41.18
CA ILE A 7 3.40 39.71 -40.06
C ILE A 7 3.17 38.25 -39.61
N ALA A 8 3.47 37.26 -40.46
CA ALA A 8 3.35 35.84 -40.11
C ALA A 8 4.51 35.32 -39.23
N PHE A 9 5.63 36.05 -39.14
CA PHE A 9 6.78 35.66 -38.31
C PHE A 9 6.74 36.22 -36.88
N CYS A 10 5.79 37.12 -36.56
CA CYS A 10 5.65 37.70 -35.22
C CYS A 10 4.61 36.98 -34.35
N TRP A 11 3.80 36.09 -34.93
CA TRP A 11 2.88 35.22 -34.17
C TRP A 11 3.42 33.81 -33.91
N LEU A 12 4.54 33.42 -34.53
CA LEU A 12 5.20 32.13 -34.25
C LEU A 12 6.29 32.20 -33.16
N VAL A 13 6.55 33.37 -32.59
CA VAL A 13 7.46 33.55 -31.44
C VAL A 13 6.71 33.79 -30.11
N LEU A 14 5.39 33.97 -30.15
CA LEU A 14 4.55 34.17 -28.95
C LEU A 14 3.71 32.95 -28.55
N ALA A 15 3.87 31.81 -29.22
CA ALA A 15 3.30 30.52 -28.83
C ALA A 15 4.33 29.58 -28.17
N GLN A 16 5.48 30.10 -27.73
CA GLN A 16 6.39 29.37 -26.85
C GLN A 16 6.09 29.67 -25.38
N VAL A 17 5.44 28.69 -24.74
CA VAL A 17 5.71 28.27 -23.36
C VAL A 17 5.33 29.27 -22.25
N ASN A 18 4.02 29.43 -22.02
CA ASN A 18 3.48 29.94 -20.75
C ASN A 18 3.22 28.81 -19.72
N GLY A 19 3.82 27.64 -19.89
CA GLY A 19 3.89 26.62 -18.85
C GLY A 19 5.17 26.82 -18.04
N GLN A 20 5.06 27.28 -16.79
CA GLN A 20 6.21 27.25 -15.88
C GLN A 20 6.72 25.81 -15.76
N SER A 21 8.04 25.60 -15.79
CA SER A 21 8.61 24.26 -15.63
C SER A 21 8.27 23.70 -14.25
N PHE A 22 8.12 22.38 -14.15
CA PHE A 22 7.88 21.70 -12.87
C PHE A 22 8.91 22.12 -11.81
N GLU A 23 10.18 22.18 -12.17
CA GLU A 23 11.27 22.66 -11.30
C GLU A 23 10.96 24.02 -10.68
N ARG A 24 10.57 25.01 -11.49
CA ARG A 24 10.27 26.36 -10.99
C ARG A 24 9.03 26.34 -10.09
N SER A 25 7.95 25.69 -10.53
CA SER A 25 6.68 25.65 -9.79
C SER A 25 6.84 24.92 -8.46
N TYR A 26 7.56 23.82 -8.43
CA TYR A 26 7.78 23.03 -7.22
C TYR A 26 8.74 23.73 -6.26
N ALA A 27 9.81 24.37 -6.75
CA ALA A 27 10.68 25.19 -5.91
C ALA A 27 9.93 26.36 -5.27
N GLN A 28 9.12 27.09 -6.04
CA GLN A 28 8.27 28.17 -5.52
C GLN A 28 7.26 27.65 -4.47
N TYR A 29 6.71 26.46 -4.69
CA TYR A 29 5.84 25.82 -3.72
C TYR A 29 6.59 25.52 -2.41
N VAL A 30 7.79 24.92 -2.47
CA VAL A 30 8.62 24.62 -1.29
C VAL A 30 8.99 25.89 -0.53
N ASP A 31 9.40 26.96 -1.23
CA ASP A 31 9.72 28.25 -0.62
C ASP A 31 8.51 28.86 0.09
N ARG A 32 7.33 28.76 -0.52
CA ARG A 32 6.08 29.26 0.05
C ARG A 32 5.68 28.53 1.32
N VAL A 33 5.84 27.21 1.38
CA VAL A 33 5.43 26.39 2.55
C VAL A 33 6.51 26.29 3.63
N ARG A 34 7.74 26.72 3.34
CA ARG A 34 8.85 26.67 4.29
C ARG A 34 8.56 27.38 5.63
N PRO A 35 7.96 28.59 5.68
CA PRO A 35 7.61 29.22 6.96
C PRO A 35 6.65 28.38 7.81
N GLU A 36 5.71 27.67 7.18
CA GLU A 36 4.80 26.75 7.87
C GLU A 36 5.56 25.55 8.44
N ALA A 37 6.48 24.98 7.65
CA ALA A 37 7.34 23.89 8.09
C ALA A 37 8.22 24.29 9.28
N VAL A 38 8.77 25.51 9.29
CA VAL A 38 9.53 26.04 10.44
C VAL A 38 8.64 26.13 11.70
N SER A 39 7.35 26.43 11.53
CA SER A 39 6.39 26.46 12.64
C SER A 39 5.89 25.07 13.09
N GLY A 40 6.40 23.99 12.51
CA GLY A 40 5.99 22.62 12.81
C GLY A 40 4.70 22.18 12.11
N ARG A 41 4.15 22.98 11.20
CA ARG A 41 2.94 22.62 10.43
C ARG A 41 3.31 21.80 9.21
N ILE A 42 2.55 20.72 8.97
CA ILE A 42 2.71 19.88 7.80
C ILE A 42 1.89 20.51 6.66
N PRO A 43 2.53 20.97 5.57
CA PRO A 43 1.84 21.62 4.47
C PRO A 43 1.10 20.61 3.58
N THR A 44 0.04 21.05 2.92
CA THR A 44 -0.69 20.24 1.93
C THR A 44 0.12 20.07 0.66
N LEU A 45 0.23 18.83 0.15
CA LEU A 45 0.94 18.51 -1.09
C LEU A 45 0.35 19.23 -2.30
N PRO A 46 1.17 19.61 -3.31
CA PRO A 46 0.70 20.22 -4.53
C PRO A 46 0.23 19.13 -5.51
N TYR A 47 -0.87 18.44 -5.19
CA TYR A 47 -1.32 17.25 -5.93
C TYR A 47 -1.51 17.46 -7.42
N ASP A 48 -2.11 18.59 -7.83
CA ASP A 48 -2.32 18.90 -9.25
C ASP A 48 -0.98 19.00 -9.99
N LEU A 49 0.00 19.68 -9.38
CA LEU A 49 1.35 19.79 -9.93
C LEU A 49 2.04 18.43 -10.04
N LEU A 50 1.87 17.54 -9.05
CA LEU A 50 2.49 16.20 -9.07
C LEU A 50 1.82 15.25 -10.08
N ARG A 51 0.49 15.30 -10.20
CA ARG A 51 -0.30 14.39 -11.05
C ARG A 51 -0.23 14.71 -12.54
N GLU A 52 0.10 15.95 -12.89
CA GLU A 52 0.25 16.38 -14.29
C GLU A 52 1.60 15.99 -14.92
N GLN A 53 2.49 15.34 -14.16
CA GLN A 53 3.84 15.03 -14.62
C GLN A 53 3.89 13.91 -15.65
N LYS A 54 4.73 14.11 -16.68
CA LYS A 54 4.88 13.19 -17.82
C LYS A 54 6.30 12.67 -18.03
N SER A 55 7.24 13.05 -17.16
CA SER A 55 8.65 12.72 -17.33
C SER A 55 9.35 12.63 -15.99
N VAL A 56 9.67 11.41 -15.58
CA VAL A 56 10.42 11.13 -14.34
C VAL A 56 11.78 11.85 -14.33
N SER A 57 12.49 11.86 -15.46
CA SER A 57 13.81 12.49 -15.56
C SER A 57 13.83 14.00 -15.30
N ARG A 58 12.69 14.68 -15.45
CA ARG A 58 12.55 16.10 -15.09
C ARG A 58 12.16 16.32 -13.63
N VAL A 59 11.42 15.38 -13.05
CA VAL A 59 10.81 15.52 -11.73
C VAL A 59 11.75 15.06 -10.63
N LEU A 60 12.38 13.89 -10.78
CA LEU A 60 13.17 13.29 -9.70
C LEU A 60 14.36 14.13 -9.26
N PRO A 61 15.14 14.80 -10.12
CA PRO A 61 16.23 15.66 -9.65
C PRO A 61 15.76 16.78 -8.71
N VAL A 62 14.57 17.32 -8.98
CA VAL A 62 13.96 18.39 -8.16
C VAL A 62 13.52 17.84 -6.80
N ILE A 63 12.86 16.67 -6.80
CA ILE A 63 12.44 16.01 -5.56
C ILE A 63 13.65 15.57 -4.74
N ASP A 64 14.68 14.99 -5.37
CA ASP A 64 15.89 14.50 -4.69
C ASP A 64 16.62 15.62 -3.93
N ASN A 65 16.65 16.84 -4.49
CA ASN A 65 17.17 18.01 -3.79
C ASN A 65 16.37 18.32 -2.50
N VAL A 66 15.05 18.15 -2.53
CA VAL A 66 14.14 18.38 -1.40
C VAL A 66 14.31 17.29 -0.33
N LEU A 67 14.64 16.06 -0.72
CA LEU A 67 14.96 14.97 0.22
C LEU A 67 16.21 15.25 1.05
N SER A 68 17.04 16.21 0.65
CA SER A 68 18.26 16.60 1.37
C SER A 68 18.09 17.85 2.24
N ASP A 69 16.85 18.36 2.40
CA ASP A 69 16.57 19.59 3.13
C ASP A 69 16.90 19.48 4.63
N SER A 70 17.33 20.59 5.23
CA SER A 70 17.63 20.64 6.67
C SER A 70 16.37 20.48 7.54
N LEU A 71 15.20 20.89 7.04
CA LEU A 71 13.93 20.76 7.76
C LEU A 71 13.30 19.39 7.50
N VAL A 72 13.03 18.65 8.59
CA VAL A 72 12.41 17.32 8.52
C VAL A 72 11.06 17.37 7.78
N ILE A 73 10.23 18.39 8.04
CA ILE A 73 8.92 18.56 7.38
C ILE A 73 9.07 18.76 5.86
N ILE A 74 10.15 19.40 5.39
CA ILE A 74 10.41 19.56 3.96
C ILE A 74 10.89 18.25 3.33
N ARG A 75 11.74 17.48 4.02
CA ARG A 75 12.09 16.13 3.56
C ARG A 75 10.86 15.22 3.50
N ARG A 76 9.99 15.27 4.51
CA ARG A 76 8.72 14.55 4.56
C ARG A 76 7.86 14.83 3.34
N LEU A 77 7.69 16.11 3.01
CA LEU A 77 6.99 16.55 1.80
C LEU A 77 7.58 15.92 0.53
N GLY A 78 8.92 15.82 0.44
CA GLY A 78 9.59 15.12 -0.66
C GLY A 78 9.24 13.64 -0.75
N TYR A 79 9.29 12.90 0.37
CA TYR A 79 8.92 11.47 0.38
C TYR A 79 7.44 11.23 0.10
N GLN A 80 6.55 12.09 0.59
CA GLN A 80 5.13 12.04 0.24
C GLN A 80 4.88 12.38 -1.24
N SER A 81 5.71 13.25 -1.83
CA SER A 81 5.63 13.54 -3.26
C SER A 81 6.07 12.35 -4.11
N LEU A 82 7.09 11.61 -3.67
CA LEU A 82 7.49 10.35 -4.32
C LEU A 82 6.37 9.31 -4.32
N ASP A 83 5.60 9.20 -3.23
CA ASP A 83 4.44 8.30 -3.15
C ASP A 83 3.37 8.66 -4.19
N VAL A 84 3.00 9.95 -4.29
CA VAL A 84 2.08 10.42 -5.34
C VAL A 84 2.62 10.07 -6.74
N LEU A 85 3.91 10.30 -6.99
CA LEU A 85 4.52 10.03 -8.29
C LEU A 85 4.57 8.53 -8.61
N GLN A 86 4.70 7.66 -7.61
CA GLN A 86 4.65 6.21 -7.77
C GLN A 86 3.34 5.74 -8.42
N GLY A 87 2.22 6.42 -8.13
CA GLY A 87 0.91 6.18 -8.74
C GLY A 87 0.65 6.94 -10.06
N VAL A 88 1.49 7.90 -10.42
CA VAL A 88 1.37 8.68 -11.67
C VAL A 88 2.07 7.98 -12.82
N PHE A 89 3.26 7.43 -12.58
CA PHE A 89 4.06 6.77 -13.59
C PHE A 89 3.72 5.29 -13.68
N ASN A 90 3.66 4.74 -14.90
CA ASN A 90 3.29 3.35 -15.14
C ASN A 90 4.47 2.46 -15.53
N GLU A 91 5.54 3.03 -16.10
CA GLU A 91 6.68 2.27 -16.57
C GLU A 91 7.47 1.67 -15.39
N THR A 92 7.83 0.39 -15.48
CA THR A 92 8.57 -0.34 -14.44
C THR A 92 9.87 0.38 -14.05
N ILE A 93 10.63 0.86 -15.03
CA ILE A 93 11.91 1.56 -14.80
C ILE A 93 11.69 2.86 -14.04
N GLU A 94 10.66 3.62 -14.37
CA GLU A 94 10.29 4.87 -13.72
C GLU A 94 9.90 4.64 -12.25
N LYS A 95 9.04 3.65 -12.03
CA LYS A 95 8.65 3.19 -10.67
C LYS A 95 9.86 2.71 -9.86
N GLN A 96 10.81 2.03 -10.48
CA GLN A 96 12.05 1.60 -9.82
C GLN A 96 12.96 2.78 -9.44
N GLN A 97 13.02 3.82 -10.27
CA GLN A 97 13.78 5.04 -9.94
C GLN A 97 13.19 5.77 -8.73
N ILE A 98 11.85 5.89 -8.67
CA ILE A 98 11.14 6.47 -7.52
C ILE A 98 11.36 5.64 -6.26
N LEU A 99 11.21 4.31 -6.36
CA LEU A 99 11.51 3.38 -5.27
C LEU A 99 12.96 3.54 -4.77
N GLY A 100 13.92 3.71 -5.68
CA GLY A 100 15.32 3.98 -5.33
C GLY A 100 15.50 5.22 -4.45
N LEU A 101 14.73 6.28 -4.68
CA LEU A 101 14.74 7.47 -3.82
C LEU A 101 14.04 7.24 -2.48
N GLN A 102 12.93 6.49 -2.44
CA GLN A 102 12.27 6.14 -1.18
C GLN A 102 13.21 5.39 -0.22
N PHE A 103 14.10 4.53 -0.76
CA PHE A 103 15.10 3.81 0.04
C PHE A 103 16.09 4.73 0.77
N LYS A 104 16.32 5.96 0.30
CA LYS A 104 17.16 6.94 1.02
C LYS A 104 16.55 7.32 2.38
N GLY A 105 15.21 7.35 2.47
CA GLY A 105 14.53 7.75 3.69
C GLY A 105 14.58 6.72 4.80
N LEU A 106 14.87 5.45 4.47
CA LEU A 106 15.15 4.40 5.44
C LEU A 106 16.43 4.66 6.25
N GLU A 107 17.32 5.52 5.76
CA GLU A 107 18.56 5.95 6.44
C GLU A 107 18.45 7.37 7.00
N ASP A 108 17.29 8.02 6.90
CA ASP A 108 17.11 9.39 7.41
C ASP A 108 17.29 9.42 8.94
N PRO A 109 17.95 10.45 9.50
CA PRO A 109 18.11 10.56 10.95
C PRO A 109 16.78 10.74 11.70
N ALA A 110 15.72 11.22 11.03
CA ALA A 110 14.41 11.38 11.63
C ALA A 110 13.56 10.11 11.47
N SER A 111 13.09 9.55 12.59
CA SER A 111 12.27 8.33 12.59
C SER A 111 10.96 8.48 11.82
N GLU A 112 10.35 9.68 11.81
CA GLU A 112 9.14 9.95 11.03
C GLU A 112 9.36 9.84 9.52
N ILE A 113 10.57 10.12 9.03
CA ILE A 113 10.92 9.93 7.63
C ILE A 113 11.11 8.44 7.35
N GLN A 114 11.81 7.72 8.23
CA GLN A 114 11.95 6.27 8.10
C GLN A 114 10.60 5.56 8.03
N THR A 115 9.66 5.95 8.90
CA THR A 115 8.28 5.42 8.90
C THR A 115 7.57 5.71 7.58
N ILE A 116 7.53 6.97 7.13
CA ILE A 116 6.83 7.32 5.88
C ILE A 116 7.45 6.63 4.67
N SER A 117 8.78 6.56 4.59
CA SER A 117 9.44 5.84 3.52
C SER A 117 9.11 4.35 3.55
N LEU A 118 9.07 3.73 4.74
CA LEU A 118 8.70 2.33 4.90
C LEU A 118 7.24 2.07 4.50
N ASP A 119 6.31 2.93 4.93
CA ASP A 119 4.89 2.85 4.57
C ASP A 119 4.70 3.03 3.05
N ASN A 120 5.40 3.99 2.42
CA ASN A 120 5.31 4.19 0.97
C ASN A 120 5.81 2.94 0.20
N ILE A 121 6.93 2.35 0.61
CA ILE A 121 7.46 1.18 -0.09
C ILE A 121 6.67 -0.09 0.21
N SER A 122 5.92 -0.18 1.33
CA SER A 122 5.10 -1.36 1.62
C SER A 122 3.94 -1.52 0.63
N GLU A 123 3.44 -0.42 0.07
CA GLU A 123 2.39 -0.42 -0.95
C GLU A 123 2.90 -0.78 -2.35
N VAL A 124 4.20 -0.67 -2.61
CA VAL A 124 4.79 -0.95 -3.93
C VAL A 124 4.71 -2.44 -4.29
N SER A 125 4.45 -2.74 -5.57
CA SER A 125 4.45 -4.12 -6.10
C SER A 125 5.81 -4.81 -5.84
N ALA A 126 5.76 -6.06 -5.38
CA ALA A 126 6.96 -6.82 -4.98
C ALA A 126 7.94 -7.08 -6.13
N GLU A 127 7.47 -7.04 -7.38
CA GLU A 127 8.27 -7.23 -8.59
C GLU A 127 9.19 -6.03 -8.90
N LEU A 128 8.90 -4.85 -8.35
CA LEU A 128 9.70 -3.65 -8.56
C LEU A 128 10.98 -3.67 -7.71
N PHE A 129 11.03 -4.50 -6.67
CA PHE A 129 12.19 -4.58 -5.78
C PHE A 129 13.31 -5.41 -6.39
N THR A 130 14.48 -4.78 -6.51
CA THR A 130 15.71 -5.47 -6.91
C THR A 130 16.21 -6.39 -5.79
N VAL A 131 17.02 -7.40 -6.15
CA VAL A 131 17.62 -8.31 -5.16
C VAL A 131 18.40 -7.56 -4.06
N PRO A 132 19.26 -6.55 -4.36
CA PRO A 132 19.95 -5.80 -3.32
C PRO A 132 19.01 -5.06 -2.36
N GLN A 133 17.89 -4.52 -2.88
CA GLN A 133 16.88 -3.85 -2.05
C GLN A 133 16.20 -4.85 -1.11
N LYS A 134 15.83 -6.04 -1.59
CA LYS A 134 15.28 -7.12 -0.76
C LYS A 134 16.25 -7.52 0.34
N SER A 135 17.51 -7.81 -0.01
CA SER A 135 18.54 -8.18 0.97
C SER A 135 18.79 -7.10 2.03
N ARG A 136 18.73 -5.82 1.63
CA ARG A 136 18.84 -4.69 2.56
C ARG A 136 17.69 -4.64 3.57
N LEU A 137 16.44 -4.81 3.12
CA LEU A 137 15.27 -4.85 4.02
C LEU A 137 15.35 -6.03 5.00
N ILE A 138 15.80 -7.20 4.54
CA ILE A 138 16.01 -8.37 5.41
C ILE A 138 17.07 -8.06 6.48
N ALA A 139 18.19 -7.45 6.10
CA ALA A 139 19.24 -7.06 7.05
C ALA A 139 18.75 -6.07 8.10
N MET A 140 17.79 -5.19 7.75
CA MET A 140 17.17 -4.25 8.67
C MET A 140 16.32 -4.92 9.76
N LEU A 141 15.86 -6.17 9.59
CA LEU A 141 15.12 -6.90 10.62
C LEU A 141 15.91 -7.06 11.94
N LYS A 142 17.24 -7.01 11.88
CA LYS A 142 18.12 -7.09 13.06
C LYS A 142 18.32 -5.75 13.76
N GLN A 143 17.89 -4.66 13.14
CA GLN A 143 18.09 -3.31 13.63
C GLN A 143 16.86 -2.84 14.43
N ASN A 144 17.03 -1.73 15.16
CA ASN A 144 15.91 -1.05 15.82
C ASN A 144 15.36 0.02 14.87
N VAL A 145 14.40 -0.36 14.03
CA VAL A 145 13.78 0.51 13.03
C VAL A 145 12.40 0.93 13.52
N ALA A 146 12.00 2.17 13.24
CA ALA A 146 10.62 2.61 13.45
C ALA A 146 9.65 1.78 12.59
N SER A 147 8.43 1.54 13.08
CA SER A 147 7.41 0.74 12.37
C SER A 147 7.90 -0.65 11.94
N LYS A 148 8.69 -1.32 12.79
CA LYS A 148 9.33 -2.61 12.47
C LYS A 148 8.33 -3.70 12.07
N GLU A 149 7.08 -3.66 12.53
CA GLU A 149 6.03 -4.59 12.09
C GLU A 149 5.73 -4.45 10.59
N VAL A 150 5.71 -3.21 10.06
CA VAL A 150 5.51 -2.95 8.62
C VAL A 150 6.68 -3.51 7.82
N LEU A 151 7.92 -3.38 8.33
CA LEU A 151 9.10 -3.99 7.70
C LEU A 151 9.01 -5.51 7.66
N VAL A 152 8.55 -6.13 8.74
CA VAL A 152 8.36 -7.59 8.83
C VAL A 152 7.36 -8.08 7.80
N GLU A 153 6.20 -7.42 7.69
CA GLU A 153 5.19 -7.74 6.69
C GLU A 153 5.70 -7.47 5.27
N LEU A 154 6.37 -6.35 5.01
CA LEU A 154 6.99 -6.09 3.71
C LEU A 154 7.99 -7.19 3.33
N VAL A 155 8.86 -7.62 4.24
CA VAL A 155 9.81 -8.71 3.96
C VAL A 155 9.08 -10.02 3.61
N GLY A 156 7.99 -10.35 4.31
CA GLY A 156 7.13 -11.47 3.93
C GLY A 156 6.48 -11.28 2.55
N LYS A 157 6.03 -10.07 2.22
CA LYS A 157 5.46 -9.69 0.92
C LYS A 157 6.42 -9.97 -0.24
N LEU A 158 7.70 -9.70 -0.03
CA LEU A 158 8.75 -9.77 -1.04
C LEU A 158 9.18 -11.21 -1.40
N GLY A 159 8.77 -12.21 -0.62
CA GLY A 159 8.88 -13.63 -0.97
C GLY A 159 10.28 -14.23 -0.83
N ASP A 160 11.23 -13.55 -0.17
CA ASP A 160 12.60 -14.04 -0.04
C ASP A 160 12.76 -14.94 1.20
N ASN A 161 12.88 -16.25 0.95
CA ASN A 161 12.99 -17.27 1.99
C ASN A 161 14.27 -17.14 2.85
N SER A 162 15.26 -16.35 2.46
CA SER A 162 16.42 -16.07 3.32
C SER A 162 16.04 -15.30 4.60
N ALA A 163 14.86 -14.67 4.63
CA ALA A 163 14.34 -13.98 5.81
C ALA A 163 13.79 -14.91 6.90
N ILE A 164 13.49 -16.18 6.58
CA ILE A 164 12.80 -17.11 7.49
C ILE A 164 13.47 -17.23 8.87
N PRO A 165 14.80 -17.35 9.01
CA PRO A 165 15.44 -17.44 10.33
C PRO A 165 15.19 -16.20 11.20
N ASP A 166 15.27 -15.01 10.61
CA ASP A 166 15.07 -13.75 11.32
C ASP A 166 13.59 -13.57 11.69
N LEU A 167 12.66 -13.91 10.79
CA LEU A 167 11.23 -13.90 11.07
C LEU A 167 10.84 -14.90 12.16
N ARG A 168 11.43 -16.11 12.18
CA ARG A 168 11.23 -17.09 13.27
C ARG A 168 11.72 -16.60 14.61
N SER A 169 12.81 -15.83 14.64
CA SER A 169 13.30 -15.19 15.87
C SER A 169 12.28 -14.16 16.37
N LEU A 170 11.72 -13.35 15.47
CA LEU A 170 10.72 -12.32 15.80
C LEU A 170 9.37 -12.91 16.27
N SER A 171 9.04 -14.13 15.87
CA SER A 171 7.81 -14.81 16.32
C SER A 171 7.92 -15.45 17.72
N GLN A 172 9.13 -15.55 18.30
CA GLN A 172 9.33 -16.18 19.61
C GLN A 172 8.80 -15.35 20.79
N PRO A 173 8.47 -16.02 21.92
CA PRO A 173 8.24 -15.35 23.21
C PRO A 173 9.40 -14.40 23.56
N GLY A 174 9.08 -13.22 24.09
CA GLY A 174 10.05 -12.14 24.37
C GLY A 174 9.84 -10.90 23.48
N ASN A 175 9.33 -11.09 22.26
CA ASN A 175 8.85 -9.98 21.42
C ASN A 175 7.41 -9.57 21.81
N SER A 176 7.00 -8.35 21.47
CA SER A 176 5.64 -7.86 21.72
C SER A 176 4.58 -8.72 20.99
N PRO A 177 3.33 -8.83 21.48
CA PRO A 177 2.28 -9.57 20.79
C PRO A 177 2.06 -9.12 19.33
N LYS A 178 2.12 -7.80 19.08
CA LYS A 178 2.00 -7.20 17.74
C LYS A 178 3.14 -7.66 16.82
N MET A 179 4.39 -7.60 17.30
CA MET A 179 5.55 -8.05 16.54
C MET A 179 5.49 -9.56 16.22
N ARG A 180 5.12 -10.38 17.21
CA ARG A 180 4.97 -11.82 16.99
C ARG A 180 3.89 -12.12 15.96
N TRP A 181 2.77 -11.39 15.99
CA TRP A 181 1.70 -11.54 15.00
C TRP A 181 2.17 -11.21 13.58
N ALA A 182 2.80 -10.04 13.38
CA ALA A 182 3.38 -9.66 12.09
C ALA A 182 4.38 -10.72 11.58
N ALA A 183 5.24 -11.25 12.47
CA ALA A 183 6.19 -12.29 12.12
C ALA A 183 5.51 -13.60 11.71
N TYR A 184 4.44 -14.02 12.40
CA TYR A 184 3.65 -15.17 11.98
C TYR A 184 2.99 -14.96 10.62
N LEU A 185 2.41 -13.78 10.36
CA LEU A 185 1.79 -13.45 9.06
C LEU A 185 2.83 -13.53 7.93
N ALA A 186 4.00 -12.93 8.13
CA ALA A 186 5.09 -12.95 7.16
C ALA A 186 5.60 -14.39 6.90
N LEU A 187 5.80 -15.19 7.95
CA LEU A 187 6.18 -16.60 7.82
C LEU A 187 5.12 -17.43 7.08
N ALA A 188 3.85 -17.23 7.41
CA ALA A 188 2.76 -17.92 6.72
C ALA A 188 2.69 -17.53 5.25
N ARG A 189 2.92 -16.25 4.91
CA ARG A 189 3.03 -15.81 3.51
C ARG A 189 4.18 -16.49 2.76
N LEU A 190 5.29 -16.76 3.44
CA LEU A 190 6.42 -17.54 2.89
C LEU A 190 6.17 -19.06 2.90
N GLY A 191 4.97 -19.52 3.28
CA GLY A 191 4.59 -20.93 3.27
C GLY A 191 5.04 -21.75 4.48
N ASP A 192 5.47 -21.11 5.57
CA ASP A 192 5.81 -21.82 6.82
C ASP A 192 4.55 -22.45 7.44
N GLN A 193 4.46 -23.78 7.33
CA GLN A 193 3.29 -24.54 7.76
C GLN A 193 2.99 -24.43 9.27
N SER A 194 4.02 -24.25 10.10
CA SER A 194 3.85 -24.08 11.54
C SER A 194 3.21 -22.73 11.86
N ALA A 195 3.63 -21.67 11.15
CA ALA A 195 3.03 -20.35 11.26
C ALA A 195 1.56 -20.35 10.79
N ILE A 196 1.26 -21.02 9.66
CA ILE A 196 -0.12 -21.17 9.15
C ILE A 196 -1.01 -21.86 10.18
N ALA A 197 -0.59 -23.02 10.70
CA ALA A 197 -1.34 -23.74 11.71
C ALA A 197 -1.52 -22.94 13.02
N THR A 198 -0.49 -22.18 13.41
CA THR A 198 -0.55 -21.31 14.60
C THR A 198 -1.57 -20.19 14.42
N ILE A 199 -1.57 -19.54 13.25
CA ILE A 199 -2.55 -18.50 12.91
C ILE A 199 -3.95 -19.08 12.90
N GLU A 200 -4.16 -20.20 12.19
CA GLU A 200 -5.48 -20.83 12.07
C GLU A 200 -6.04 -21.19 13.45
N SER A 201 -5.24 -21.83 14.30
CA SER A 201 -5.64 -22.19 15.66
C SER A 201 -6.04 -20.96 16.48
N LYS A 202 -5.32 -19.85 16.35
CA LYS A 202 -5.67 -18.60 17.06
C LYS A 202 -6.99 -18.03 16.57
N VAL A 203 -7.18 -17.89 15.26
CA VAL A 203 -8.38 -17.22 14.71
C VAL A 203 -9.64 -18.06 14.88
N ARG A 204 -9.55 -19.39 14.84
CA ARG A 204 -10.69 -20.27 15.12
C ARG A 204 -11.22 -20.18 16.55
N ASN A 205 -10.44 -19.64 17.48
CA ASN A 205 -10.85 -19.40 18.86
C ASN A 205 -11.43 -18.00 19.08
N LEU A 206 -11.50 -17.16 18.05
CA LEU A 206 -12.08 -15.83 18.11
C LEU A 206 -13.55 -15.88 17.65
N GLU A 207 -14.38 -15.10 18.32
CA GLU A 207 -15.70 -14.73 17.79
C GLU A 207 -15.49 -13.67 16.71
N VAL A 208 -16.15 -13.82 15.55
CA VAL A 208 -15.97 -12.85 14.45
C VAL A 208 -16.90 -11.66 14.68
N ASP A 209 -16.28 -10.51 14.95
CA ASP A 209 -16.91 -9.21 15.11
C ASP A 209 -16.20 -8.15 14.23
N SER A 210 -16.59 -6.88 14.39
CA SER A 210 -15.93 -5.75 13.72
C SER A 210 -14.41 -5.73 13.93
N ASP A 211 -13.95 -5.98 15.16
CA ASP A 211 -12.53 -5.87 15.49
C ASP A 211 -11.73 -6.97 14.79
N VAL A 212 -12.25 -8.20 14.74
CA VAL A 212 -11.64 -9.30 13.97
C VAL A 212 -11.66 -8.99 12.48
N VAL A 213 -12.79 -8.49 11.95
CA VAL A 213 -12.93 -8.13 10.54
C VAL A 213 -11.91 -7.08 10.11
N TYR A 214 -11.70 -6.03 10.92
CA TYR A 214 -10.82 -4.92 10.53
C TYR A 214 -9.35 -5.13 10.90
N ASN A 215 -9.05 -5.90 11.95
CA ASN A 215 -7.67 -6.01 12.48
C ASN A 215 -7.02 -7.39 12.26
N VAL A 216 -7.80 -8.44 12.00
CA VAL A 216 -7.28 -9.82 11.86
C VAL A 216 -7.41 -10.34 10.44
N ILE A 217 -8.60 -10.26 9.85
CA ILE A 217 -8.89 -10.81 8.51
C ILE A 217 -7.98 -10.25 7.40
N PRO A 218 -7.64 -8.94 7.36
CA PRO A 218 -6.71 -8.42 6.37
C PRO A 218 -5.34 -9.11 6.44
N GLY A 219 -4.88 -9.44 7.65
CA GLY A 219 -3.66 -10.23 7.85
C GLY A 219 -3.77 -11.64 7.28
N LEU A 220 -4.92 -12.31 7.44
CA LEU A 220 -5.17 -13.63 6.85
C LEU A 220 -5.14 -13.58 5.32
N ILE A 221 -5.80 -12.59 4.74
CA ILE A 221 -5.81 -12.33 3.29
C ILE A 221 -4.40 -12.07 2.78
N TYR A 222 -3.64 -11.24 3.51
CA TYR A 222 -2.24 -10.95 3.23
C TYR A 222 -1.38 -12.22 3.13
N THR A 223 -1.65 -13.27 3.91
CA THR A 223 -0.84 -14.50 3.84
C THR A 223 -0.94 -15.24 2.50
N ASN A 224 -2.01 -15.02 1.73
CA ASN A 224 -2.31 -15.74 0.50
C ASN A 224 -2.34 -17.28 0.67
N GLN A 225 -2.73 -17.77 1.86
CA GLN A 225 -2.76 -19.20 2.17
C GLN A 225 -4.18 -19.75 2.07
N LYS A 226 -4.40 -20.71 1.16
CA LYS A 226 -5.72 -21.33 0.93
C LYS A 226 -6.38 -21.83 2.21
N GLN A 227 -5.63 -22.44 3.13
CA GLN A 227 -6.13 -22.90 4.43
C GLN A 227 -6.79 -21.78 5.25
N LEU A 228 -6.21 -20.57 5.24
CA LEU A 228 -6.76 -19.42 5.96
C LEU A 228 -7.93 -18.78 5.20
N TYR A 229 -7.94 -18.84 3.87
CA TYR A 229 -9.09 -18.45 3.06
C TYR A 229 -10.27 -19.40 3.24
N ASP A 230 -10.02 -20.71 3.34
CA ASP A 230 -11.06 -21.72 3.59
C ASP A 230 -11.74 -21.47 4.95
N TYR A 231 -10.99 -21.03 5.96
CA TYR A 231 -11.56 -20.53 7.21
C TYR A 231 -12.47 -19.31 6.97
N LEU A 232 -12.03 -18.31 6.21
CA LEU A 232 -12.88 -17.15 5.88
C LEU A 232 -14.14 -17.53 5.11
N VAL A 233 -14.06 -18.51 4.21
CA VAL A 233 -15.24 -19.06 3.49
C VAL A 233 -16.19 -19.77 4.47
N GLN A 234 -15.68 -20.45 5.50
CA GLN A 234 -16.53 -21.01 6.56
C GLN A 234 -17.26 -19.90 7.33
N GLU A 235 -16.56 -18.83 7.70
CA GLU A 235 -17.16 -17.67 8.38
C GLU A 235 -18.18 -16.93 7.49
N LEU A 236 -17.92 -16.82 6.18
CA LEU A 236 -18.85 -16.27 5.18
C LEU A 236 -20.21 -17.00 5.17
N ASN A 237 -20.22 -18.30 5.49
CA ASN A 237 -21.43 -19.12 5.53
C ASN A 237 -22.22 -18.99 6.84
N LYS A 238 -21.74 -18.23 7.83
CA LYS A 238 -22.45 -17.95 9.07
C LYS A 238 -23.33 -16.70 8.96
N ASP A 239 -24.36 -16.62 9.81
CA ASP A 239 -25.29 -15.49 9.87
C ASP A 239 -25.18 -14.67 11.18
N GLU A 240 -24.01 -14.73 11.83
CA GLU A 240 -23.70 -14.01 13.07
C GLU A 240 -23.74 -12.48 12.86
N ARG A 241 -24.41 -11.77 13.78
CA ARG A 241 -24.68 -10.32 13.66
C ARG A 241 -23.90 -9.50 14.67
N ASN A 242 -22.58 -9.61 14.60
CA ASN A 242 -21.67 -8.96 15.56
C ASN A 242 -20.81 -7.85 14.92
N CYS A 243 -21.10 -7.46 13.67
CA CYS A 243 -20.33 -6.45 12.95
C CYS A 243 -21.09 -5.13 12.82
N GLU A 244 -20.35 -4.05 12.66
CA GLU A 244 -20.90 -2.70 12.50
C GLU A 244 -21.18 -2.38 11.01
N PRO A 245 -22.27 -1.65 10.72
CA PRO A 245 -22.55 -1.16 9.38
C PRO A 245 -21.51 -0.12 8.94
N ALA A 246 -21.44 0.12 7.62
CA ALA A 246 -20.53 1.13 7.07
C ALA A 246 -20.98 2.56 7.40
N ASP A 247 -22.30 2.71 7.56
CA ASP A 247 -22.95 3.95 7.90
C ASP A 247 -22.90 4.13 9.44
N PRO A 248 -22.13 5.11 9.94
CA PRO A 248 -21.99 5.34 11.38
C PRO A 248 -23.31 5.78 12.05
N ASP A 249 -24.30 6.23 11.27
CA ASP A 249 -25.62 6.60 11.80
C ASP A 249 -26.54 5.37 11.99
N GLN A 250 -26.13 4.20 11.49
CA GLN A 250 -26.85 2.94 11.69
C GLN A 250 -26.34 2.22 12.94
N VAL A 251 -27.19 2.17 13.98
CA VAL A 251 -26.83 1.57 15.28
C VAL A 251 -27.01 0.04 15.31
N ARG A 252 -27.49 -0.58 14.22
CA ARG A 252 -27.83 -2.00 14.21
C ARG A 252 -26.69 -2.84 13.66
N SER A 253 -26.24 -3.80 14.46
CA SER A 253 -25.27 -4.80 14.03
C SER A 253 -25.76 -5.56 12.79
N ILE A 254 -24.84 -5.76 11.85
CA ILE A 254 -25.03 -6.45 10.59
C ILE A 254 -24.37 -7.83 10.62
N ASN A 255 -24.71 -8.64 9.63
CA ASN A 255 -24.03 -9.91 9.41
C ASN A 255 -22.57 -9.67 8.99
N CYS A 256 -21.62 -10.24 9.74
CA CYS A 256 -20.19 -10.12 9.45
C CYS A 256 -19.79 -10.69 8.08
N ALA A 257 -20.57 -11.64 7.55
CA ALA A 257 -20.36 -12.22 6.23
C ALA A 257 -20.38 -11.17 5.10
N PHE A 258 -21.10 -10.04 5.26
CA PHE A 258 -21.04 -8.96 4.27
C PHE A 258 -19.65 -8.33 4.19
N ARG A 259 -18.97 -8.16 5.33
CA ARG A 259 -17.62 -7.60 5.36
C ARG A 259 -16.57 -8.59 4.87
N ILE A 260 -16.72 -9.85 5.27
CA ILE A 260 -15.86 -10.92 4.77
C ILE A 260 -15.98 -11.04 3.25
N LEU A 261 -17.19 -10.91 2.70
CA LEU A 261 -17.42 -10.89 1.26
C LEU A 261 -16.65 -9.77 0.55
N GLU A 262 -16.74 -8.54 1.06
CA GLU A 262 -16.02 -7.38 0.51
C GLU A 262 -14.51 -7.61 0.48
N LEU A 263 -13.97 -8.25 1.52
CA LEU A 263 -12.53 -8.52 1.62
C LEU A 263 -12.08 -9.69 0.72
N LEU A 264 -12.90 -10.74 0.56
CA LEU A 264 -12.58 -11.91 -0.26
C LEU A 264 -12.75 -11.65 -1.77
N ALA A 265 -13.82 -10.96 -2.17
CA ALA A 265 -14.19 -10.80 -3.58
C ALA A 265 -13.04 -10.36 -4.52
N PRO A 266 -12.22 -9.34 -4.19
CA PRO A 266 -11.15 -8.91 -5.08
C PRO A 266 -9.94 -9.86 -5.09
N LYS A 267 -9.93 -10.91 -4.26
CA LYS A 267 -8.81 -11.83 -4.07
C LYS A 267 -9.05 -13.22 -4.67
N ILE A 268 -10.24 -13.50 -5.19
CA ILE A 268 -10.59 -14.80 -5.75
C ILE A 268 -10.69 -14.72 -7.29
N GLU A 269 -10.00 -15.61 -7.98
CA GLU A 269 -10.02 -15.67 -9.43
C GLU A 269 -11.41 -16.12 -9.93
N GLY A 270 -11.95 -15.41 -10.92
CA GLY A 270 -13.25 -15.75 -11.52
C GLY A 270 -14.46 -15.57 -10.59
N PHE A 271 -14.32 -14.75 -9.54
CA PHE A 271 -15.41 -14.49 -8.60
C PHE A 271 -16.65 -13.88 -9.29
N PRO A 272 -17.88 -14.32 -8.98
CA PRO A 272 -19.06 -14.02 -9.79
C PRO A 272 -19.65 -12.61 -9.54
N ILE A 273 -19.12 -11.88 -8.57
CA ILE A 273 -19.59 -10.54 -8.20
C ILE A 273 -18.50 -9.56 -8.58
N GLY A 274 -18.84 -8.58 -9.41
CA GLY A 274 -17.90 -7.54 -9.84
C GLY A 274 -17.41 -6.72 -8.65
N VAL A 275 -16.17 -6.24 -8.76
CA VAL A 275 -15.59 -5.26 -7.85
C VAL A 275 -15.24 -4.00 -8.64
N SER A 276 -15.48 -2.84 -8.04
CA SER A 276 -15.11 -1.54 -8.59
C SER A 276 -13.59 -1.33 -8.52
N ALA A 277 -13.11 -0.24 -9.12
CA ALA A 277 -11.69 0.13 -9.06
C ALA A 277 -11.20 0.42 -7.63
N SER A 278 -12.09 0.79 -6.70
CA SER A 278 -11.77 0.94 -5.27
C SER A 278 -11.78 -0.38 -4.50
N GLY A 279 -12.16 -1.49 -5.14
CA GLY A 279 -12.31 -2.81 -4.50
C GLY A 279 -13.68 -3.07 -3.88
N ASP A 280 -14.60 -2.09 -3.91
CA ASP A 280 -15.96 -2.26 -3.39
C ASP A 280 -16.79 -3.16 -4.31
N LEU A 281 -17.71 -3.95 -3.74
CA LEU A 281 -18.60 -4.79 -4.52
C LEU A 281 -19.51 -3.95 -5.44
N ASP A 282 -19.55 -4.27 -6.73
CA ASP A 282 -20.47 -3.67 -7.70
C ASP A 282 -21.85 -4.32 -7.58
N THR A 283 -22.55 -4.01 -6.49
CA THR A 283 -23.91 -4.51 -6.24
C THR A 283 -24.73 -3.52 -5.42
N ARG A 284 -26.03 -3.48 -5.72
CA ARG A 284 -27.03 -2.77 -4.91
C ARG A 284 -27.78 -3.69 -3.96
N ASN A 285 -27.59 -5.01 -4.08
CA ASN A 285 -28.29 -6.02 -3.29
C ASN A 285 -27.30 -6.96 -2.61
N TYR A 286 -26.77 -6.50 -1.48
CA TYR A 286 -25.79 -7.25 -0.69
C TYR A 286 -26.28 -8.63 -0.24
N ARG A 287 -27.58 -8.78 0.04
CA ARG A 287 -28.16 -10.09 0.42
C ARG A 287 -28.08 -11.09 -0.72
N GLN A 288 -28.43 -10.66 -1.93
CA GLN A 288 -28.31 -11.50 -3.11
C GLN A 288 -26.84 -11.78 -3.43
N ALA A 289 -25.96 -10.78 -3.32
CA ALA A 289 -24.53 -10.96 -3.53
C ALA A 289 -23.96 -12.01 -2.56
N LEU A 290 -24.28 -11.93 -1.26
CA LEU A 290 -23.85 -12.92 -0.28
C LEU A 290 -24.37 -14.32 -0.61
N GLN A 291 -25.63 -14.45 -1.02
CA GLN A 291 -26.19 -15.75 -1.43
C GLN A 291 -25.45 -16.32 -2.65
N THR A 292 -25.23 -15.51 -3.68
CA THR A 292 -24.47 -15.89 -4.88
C THR A 292 -23.05 -16.32 -4.54
N ALA A 293 -22.37 -15.59 -3.64
CA ALA A 293 -21.03 -15.95 -3.19
C ALA A 293 -20.98 -17.31 -2.48
N ARG A 294 -21.93 -17.56 -1.56
CA ARG A 294 -22.03 -18.84 -0.84
C ARG A 294 -22.24 -20.01 -1.79
N GLU A 295 -23.18 -19.88 -2.73
CA GLU A 295 -23.46 -20.89 -3.75
C GLU A 295 -22.23 -21.14 -4.66
N TRP A 296 -21.53 -20.08 -5.04
CA TRP A 296 -20.34 -20.18 -5.86
C TRP A 296 -19.19 -20.90 -5.15
N PHE A 297 -18.90 -20.58 -3.88
CA PHE A 297 -17.86 -21.28 -3.12
C PHE A 297 -18.21 -22.76 -2.86
N GLN A 298 -19.49 -23.09 -2.73
CA GLN A 298 -19.93 -24.49 -2.64
C GLN A 298 -19.68 -25.24 -3.95
N ALA A 299 -19.88 -24.60 -5.09
CA ALA A 299 -19.65 -25.19 -6.41
C ALA A 299 -18.17 -25.21 -6.84
N ASN A 300 -17.32 -24.35 -6.24
CA ASN A 300 -15.92 -24.15 -6.60
C ASN A 300 -15.01 -24.30 -5.38
N SER A 301 -14.99 -25.48 -4.75
CA SER A 301 -14.15 -25.74 -3.56
C SER A 301 -12.64 -25.61 -3.84
N ASP A 302 -12.26 -25.76 -5.10
CA ASP A 302 -10.91 -25.63 -5.65
C ASP A 302 -10.61 -24.23 -6.21
N TYR A 303 -11.37 -23.21 -5.78
CA TYR A 303 -11.13 -21.81 -6.13
C TYR A 303 -9.66 -21.42 -5.97
N GLN A 304 -9.20 -20.57 -6.90
CA GLN A 304 -7.85 -20.04 -6.91
C GLN A 304 -7.84 -18.64 -6.30
N ILE A 305 -6.81 -18.36 -5.51
CA ILE A 305 -6.56 -17.02 -4.98
C ILE A 305 -5.72 -16.30 -6.01
N VAL A 306 -6.10 -15.07 -6.35
CA VAL A 306 -5.33 -14.23 -7.27
C VAL A 306 -3.93 -14.06 -6.70
N SER A 307 -2.93 -14.67 -7.35
CA SER A 307 -1.54 -14.41 -6.99
C SER A 307 -1.28 -12.94 -7.29
N SER A 308 -0.93 -12.16 -6.26
CA SER A 308 -0.61 -10.74 -6.41
C SER A 308 0.59 -10.56 -7.36
N ALA A 309 0.32 -10.49 -8.66
CA ALA A 309 0.90 -9.50 -9.56
C ALA A 309 -0.18 -8.43 -9.66
N ASP A 310 0.13 -7.24 -9.13
CA ASP A 310 -0.76 -6.07 -8.95
C ASP A 310 -1.67 -6.08 -7.70
#